data_AF-A0A956W500-F1
#
_entry.id   AF-A0A956W500-F1
#
_cell.length_a   1.000
_cell.length_b   1.000
_cell.length_c   1.000
_cell.angle_alpha   90.00
_cell.angle_beta   90.00
_cell.angle_gamma   90.00
#
_symmetry.space_group_name_H-M   'P 1'
#
loop_
_entity.id
_entity.type
_entity.pdbx_description
1 polymer ?
#
loop_
_entity_poly.entity_id
_entity_poly.type
_entity_poly.pdbx_seq_one_letter_code
_entity_poly.pdbx_strand_id
1 'polypeptide(L)'
;LWQTTEPGEPNWDSPWGPGRPGWSIECTAMSMTLLGEQIDIHGGGRDLKYPHHENEIAQAETASGRDPFCGFWMHNGMLQLEGVKMSKSLGNLVLARNLLPH
;
A
#
# COMPACT_ATOMS: atom_id res chain seq x y z
N LEU A 1 -11.91 -5.18 1.97
CA LEU A 1 -11.04 -5.83 2.99
C LEU A 1 -10.66 -7.23 2.54
N TRP A 2 -11.63 -8.10 2.30
CA TRP A 2 -11.43 -9.41 1.67
C TRP A 2 -12.04 -9.40 0.26
N GLN A 3 -11.37 -10.02 -0.71
CA GLN A 3 -11.86 -10.15 -2.09
C GLN A 3 -11.94 -11.63 -2.46
N THR A 4 -13.07 -12.04 -3.04
CA THR A 4 -13.19 -13.35 -3.67
C THR A 4 -12.26 -13.44 -4.88
N THR A 5 -11.79 -14.64 -5.18
CA THR A 5 -10.83 -14.91 -6.25
C THR A 5 -11.49 -15.68 -7.39
N GLU A 6 -10.99 -15.50 -8.61
CA GLU A 6 -11.43 -16.29 -9.76
C GLU A 6 -10.89 -17.73 -9.69
N PRO A 7 -11.51 -18.70 -10.38
CA PRO A 7 -11.02 -20.07 -10.43
C PRO A 7 -9.56 -20.14 -10.93
N GLY A 8 -8.70 -20.78 -10.15
CA GLY A 8 -7.28 -20.96 -10.46
C GLY A 8 -6.36 -19.85 -9.94
N GLU A 9 -6.90 -18.78 -9.36
CA GLU A 9 -6.08 -17.78 -8.66
C GLU A 9 -5.70 -18.25 -7.23
N PRO A 10 -4.53 -17.81 -6.71
CA PRO A 10 -4.16 -18.05 -5.33
C PRO A 10 -5.22 -17.51 -4.36
N ASN A 11 -5.62 -18.34 -3.41
CA ASN A 11 -6.63 -18.01 -2.41
C ASN A 11 -6.33 -18.71 -1.07
N TRP A 12 -6.93 -18.19 -0.02
CA TRP A 12 -6.86 -18.71 1.34
C TRP A 12 -8.27 -18.87 1.92
N ASP A 13 -8.44 -19.85 2.80
CA ASP A 13 -9.68 -20.01 3.55
C ASP A 13 -9.90 -18.84 4.51
N SER A 14 -11.16 -18.41 4.64
CA SER A 14 -11.57 -17.38 5.59
C SER A 14 -13.02 -17.60 6.05
N PRO A 15 -13.48 -16.94 7.13
CA PRO A 15 -14.88 -16.97 7.55
C PRO A 15 -15.88 -16.48 6.50
N TRP A 16 -15.42 -15.76 5.48
CA TRP A 16 -16.24 -15.25 4.36
C TRP A 16 -16.07 -16.05 3.07
N GLY A 17 -15.42 -17.21 3.15
CA GLY A 17 -15.10 -18.07 2.02
C GLY A 17 -13.71 -17.81 1.43
N PRO A 18 -13.30 -18.64 0.45
CA PRO A 18 -11.99 -18.54 -0.18
C PRO A 18 -11.78 -17.19 -0.86
N GLY A 19 -10.62 -16.58 -0.65
CA GLY A 19 -10.28 -15.31 -1.28
C GLY A 19 -8.88 -14.83 -0.95
N ARG A 20 -8.67 -13.52 -1.08
CA ARG A 20 -7.39 -12.85 -0.79
C ARG A 20 -7.61 -11.51 -0.10
N PRO A 21 -6.61 -11.01 0.65
CA PRO A 21 -6.69 -9.68 1.23
C PRO A 21 -6.75 -8.61 0.13
N GLY A 22 -7.40 -7.50 0.47
CA GLY A 22 -7.36 -6.28 -0.32
C GLY A 22 -6.08 -5.50 -0.03
N TRP A 23 -5.60 -4.79 -1.04
CA TRP A 23 -4.30 -4.11 -1.00
C TRP A 23 -4.01 -3.30 0.28
N SER A 24 -4.96 -2.47 0.77
CA SER A 24 -4.71 -1.62 1.95
C SER A 24 -4.80 -2.37 3.30
N ILE A 25 -5.57 -3.46 3.38
CA ILE A 25 -5.69 -4.21 4.64
C ILE A 25 -4.42 -5.03 4.93
N GLU A 26 -3.65 -5.36 3.89
CA GLU A 26 -2.34 -5.99 4.03
C GLU A 26 -1.39 -5.09 4.84
N CYS A 27 -1.23 -3.83 4.43
CA CYS A 27 -0.37 -2.85 5.10
C CYS A 27 -0.86 -2.55 6.52
N THR A 28 -2.17 -2.38 6.71
CA THR A 28 -2.77 -2.17 8.04
C THR A 28 -2.46 -3.33 8.98
N ALA A 29 -2.77 -4.57 8.56
CA ALA A 29 -2.58 -5.74 9.40
C ALA A 29 -1.09 -5.96 9.75
N MET A 30 -0.20 -5.84 8.77
CA MET A 30 1.23 -6.04 8.99
C MET A 30 1.86 -4.97 9.87
N SER A 31 1.55 -3.69 9.63
CA SER A 31 2.10 -2.57 10.41
C SER A 31 1.64 -2.64 11.86
N MET A 32 0.35 -2.85 12.11
CA MET A 32 -0.17 -2.99 13.48
C MET A 32 0.43 -4.18 14.21
N THR A 33 0.62 -5.31 13.52
CA THR A 33 1.17 -6.53 14.12
C THR A 33 2.65 -6.36 14.51
N LEU A 34 3.43 -5.65 13.70
CA LEU A 34 4.88 -5.54 13.89
C LEU A 34 5.29 -4.31 14.71
N LEU A 35 4.55 -3.21 14.59
CA LEU A 35 4.93 -1.90 15.14
C LEU A 35 3.97 -1.41 16.23
N GLY A 36 2.80 -2.04 16.37
CA GLY A 36 1.76 -1.66 17.30
C GLY A 36 0.64 -0.83 16.66
N GLU A 37 -0.42 -0.60 17.43
CA GLU A 37 -1.66 0.05 16.98
C GLU A 37 -1.50 1.54 16.66
N GLN A 38 -0.44 2.18 17.16
CA GLN A 38 -0.06 3.55 16.82
C GLN A 38 1.43 3.57 16.49
N ILE A 39 1.78 4.18 15.35
CA ILE A 39 3.14 4.20 14.83
C ILE A 39 3.67 5.62 14.68
N ASP A 40 4.98 5.80 14.78
CA ASP A 40 5.59 7.14 14.72
C ASP A 40 5.58 7.71 13.29
N ILE A 41 6.07 6.94 12.32
CA ILE A 41 6.26 7.38 10.93
C ILE A 41 5.77 6.31 9.96
N HIS A 42 4.93 6.72 9.00
CA HIS A 42 4.51 5.89 7.87
C HIS A 42 4.79 6.61 6.55
N GLY A 43 5.47 5.93 5.63
CA GLY A 43 5.94 6.54 4.38
C GLY A 43 5.44 5.85 3.12
N GLY A 44 5.40 6.58 2.01
CA GLY A 44 5.02 6.04 0.71
C GLY A 44 5.25 7.01 -0.45
N GLY A 45 4.96 6.57 -1.68
CA GLY A 45 4.85 7.48 -2.83
C GLY A 45 3.68 8.45 -2.66
N ARG A 46 3.75 9.65 -3.25
CA ARG A 46 2.63 10.63 -3.20
C ARG A 46 1.31 10.05 -3.72
N ASP A 47 1.38 9.13 -4.66
CA ASP A 47 0.23 8.40 -5.20
C ASP A 47 -0.44 7.45 -4.21
N LEU A 48 0.25 7.05 -3.14
CA LEU A 48 -0.31 6.20 -2.08
C LEU A 48 -1.13 6.99 -1.06
N LYS A 49 -0.99 8.33 -1.01
CA LYS A 49 -1.76 9.16 -0.06
C LYS A 49 -3.26 8.88 -0.16
N TYR A 50 -3.77 8.74 -1.37
CA TYR A 50 -5.16 8.35 -1.62
C TYR A 50 -5.25 7.41 -2.84
N PRO A 51 -5.99 6.28 -2.74
CA PRO A 51 -6.82 5.87 -1.60
C PRO A 51 -6.06 5.04 -0.55
N HIS A 52 -4.80 4.66 -0.78
CA HIS A 52 -4.14 3.61 0.01
C HIS A 52 -3.98 3.97 1.48
N HIS A 53 -3.23 5.03 1.81
CA HIS A 53 -2.99 5.43 3.19
C HIS A 53 -4.28 5.92 3.88
N GLU A 54 -5.18 6.58 3.15
CA GLU A 54 -6.49 6.97 3.67
C GLU A 54 -7.30 5.74 4.14
N ASN A 55 -7.27 4.66 3.36
CA ASN A 55 -7.90 3.40 3.74
C ASN A 55 -7.18 2.73 4.92
N GLU A 56 -5.86 2.83 5.02
CA GLU A 56 -5.10 2.29 6.16
C GLU A 56 -5.46 3.01 7.46
N ILE A 57 -5.54 4.35 7.44
CA ILE A 57 -6.01 5.15 8.57
C ILE A 57 -7.40 4.67 9.00
N ALA A 58 -8.36 4.64 8.06
CA ALA A 58 -9.72 4.22 8.36
C ALA A 58 -9.80 2.79 8.94
N GLN A 59 -8.98 1.87 8.44
CA GLN A 59 -8.96 0.48 8.91
C GLN A 59 -8.32 0.34 10.29
N ALA A 60 -7.16 0.95 10.50
CA ALA A 60 -6.39 0.84 11.73
C ALA A 60 -7.10 1.52 12.91
N GLU A 61 -7.59 2.74 12.71
CA GLU A 61 -8.24 3.52 13.78
C GLU A 61 -9.58 2.90 14.16
N THR A 62 -10.36 2.41 13.18
CA THR A 62 -11.62 1.71 13.46
C THR A 62 -11.39 0.38 14.19
N ALA A 63 -10.35 -0.38 13.81
CA ALA A 63 -10.08 -1.69 14.40
C ALA A 63 -9.50 -1.60 15.82
N SER A 64 -8.63 -0.62 16.07
CA SER A 64 -7.98 -0.43 17.38
C SER A 64 -8.76 0.48 18.34
N GLY A 65 -9.62 1.36 17.82
CA GLY A 65 -10.22 2.44 18.60
C GLY A 65 -9.23 3.52 19.02
N ARG A 66 -8.06 3.61 18.38
CA ARG A 66 -6.99 4.56 18.70
C ARG A 66 -6.75 5.51 17.54
N ASP A 67 -6.65 6.80 17.86
CA ASP A 67 -6.38 7.90 16.94
C ASP A 67 -5.27 8.78 17.54
N PRO A 68 -4.24 9.17 16.76
CA PRO A 68 -4.05 8.81 15.34
C PRO A 68 -3.41 7.43 15.19
N PHE A 69 -3.69 6.75 14.07
CA PHE A 69 -2.93 5.55 13.68
C PHE A 69 -1.43 5.87 13.52
N CYS A 70 -1.09 7.02 12.90
CA CYS A 70 0.28 7.42 12.68
C CYS A 70 0.54 8.89 13.04
N GLY A 71 1.62 9.16 13.77
CA GLY A 71 2.03 10.52 14.15
C GLY A 71 2.48 11.38 12.96
N PHE A 72 3.26 10.81 12.03
CA PHE A 72 3.78 11.53 10.87
C PHE A 72 3.72 10.72 9.57
N TRP A 73 3.08 11.31 8.56
CA TRP A 73 3.06 10.77 7.20
C TRP A 73 4.13 11.42 6.31
N MET A 74 4.91 10.59 5.61
CA MET A 74 5.95 11.05 4.69
C MET A 74 5.69 10.57 3.27
N HIS A 75 5.49 11.51 2.34
CA HIS A 75 5.23 11.20 0.93
C HIS A 75 6.33 11.72 0.01
N ASN A 76 6.95 10.84 -0.77
CA ASN A 76 7.94 11.25 -1.77
C ASN A 76 7.29 11.79 -3.06
N GLY A 77 8.02 12.66 -3.76
CA GLY A 77 7.58 13.23 -5.04
C GLY A 77 7.67 12.23 -6.19
N MET A 78 6.89 12.47 -7.25
CA MET A 78 6.91 11.63 -8.44
C MET A 78 8.20 11.87 -9.25
N LEU A 79 8.84 10.80 -9.70
CA LEU A 79 9.95 10.89 -10.65
C LEU A 79 9.43 11.22 -12.06
N GLN A 80 10.19 12.07 -12.76
CA GLN A 80 9.92 12.48 -14.13
C GLN A 80 11.13 12.17 -15.02
N LEU A 81 10.86 11.76 -16.25
CA LEU A 81 11.84 11.63 -17.32
C LEU A 81 11.50 12.68 -18.38
N GLU A 82 12.42 13.59 -18.66
CA GLU A 82 12.22 14.69 -19.62
C GLU A 82 10.96 15.54 -19.35
N GLY A 83 10.63 15.74 -18.07
CA GLY A 83 9.44 16.51 -17.65
C GLY A 83 8.13 15.72 -17.72
N VAL A 84 8.15 14.46 -18.13
CA VAL A 84 6.97 13.58 -18.16
C VAL A 84 7.05 12.60 -17.00
N LYS A 85 5.94 12.43 -16.25
CA LYS A 85 5.82 11.41 -15.20
C LYS A 85 6.18 10.03 -15.77
N MET A 86 7.04 9.29 -15.06
CA MET A 86 7.30 7.89 -15.41
C MET A 86 6.09 7.02 -15.05
N SER A 87 5.56 6.26 -16.01
CA SER A 87 4.51 5.27 -15.77
C SER A 87 4.56 4.11 -16.76
N LYS A 88 4.07 2.94 -16.33
CA LYS A 88 3.96 1.76 -17.21
C LYS A 88 3.05 2.03 -18.41
N SER A 89 1.96 2.76 -18.20
CA SER A 89 0.97 3.08 -19.24
C SER A 89 1.51 4.00 -20.33
N LEU A 90 2.48 4.87 -20.01
CA LEU A 90 3.11 5.77 -20.98
C LEU A 90 4.30 5.11 -21.70
N GLY A 91 4.69 3.89 -21.31
CA GLY A 91 5.82 3.17 -21.92
C GLY A 91 7.19 3.81 -21.65
N ASN A 92 7.29 4.80 -20.76
CA ASN A 92 8.50 5.57 -20.47
C ASN A 92 9.21 5.12 -19.18
N LEU A 93 8.98 3.88 -18.73
CA LEU A 93 9.66 3.33 -17.56
C LEU A 93 11.11 2.97 -17.89
N VAL A 94 12.04 3.52 -17.10
CA VAL A 94 13.41 3.01 -17.07
C VAL A 94 13.58 2.11 -15.85
N LEU A 95 13.98 0.87 -16.09
CA LEU A 95 14.22 -0.09 -15.02
C LEU A 95 15.57 0.21 -14.36
N ALA A 96 15.64 0.14 -13.02
CA ALA A 96 16.86 0.40 -12.27
C ALA A 96 18.07 -0.40 -12.78
N ARG A 97 17.87 -1.68 -13.13
CA ARG A 97 18.92 -2.55 -13.71
C ARG A 97 19.47 -2.08 -15.06
N ASN A 98 18.73 -1.25 -15.79
CA ASN A 98 19.16 -0.70 -17.08
C ASN A 98 19.88 0.66 -16.91
N LEU A 99 19.84 1.25 -15.71
CA LEU A 99 20.45 2.56 -15.41
C LEU A 99 21.90 2.47 -14.95
N LEU A 100 22.26 1.38 -14.27
CA LEU A 100 23.61 1.19 -13.75
C LEU A 100 24.47 0.44 -14.77
N PRO A 101 25.67 0.94 -15.11
CA PRO A 101 26.62 0.17 -15.89
C PRO A 101 27.02 -1.09 -15.10
N HIS A 102 27.14 -2.22 -15.80
CA HIS A 102 27.63 -3.49 -15.23
C HIS A 102 29.10 -3.40 -14.82
#